data_AF-A0A135SHH5-F1
#
_entry.id   AF-A0A135SHH5-F1
#
_cell.length_a   1.000
_cell.length_b   1.000
_cell.length_c   1.000
_cell.angle_alpha   90.00
_cell.angle_beta   90.00
_cell.angle_gamma   90.00
#
_symmetry.space_group_name_H-M   'P 1'
#
loop_
_entity.id
_entity.type
_entity.pdbx_description
1 polymer ?
#
loop_
_entity_poly.entity_id
_entity_poly.type
_entity_poly.pdbx_seq_one_letter_code
_entity_poly.pdbx_strand_id
1 'polypeptide(L)'
;MLHAHNVIEHDGSLSRKDAIFDSTNPFDVETFDNFVSYFGDEEAINITMIANARARHAFDMSLINPNFSITDAQIPVIVGENAFLLAIFGDPDVAVANRTFLEYFFRNERFPVELGWSPNETPIDEQLGTIVQSIIAQSPADVPLTFTPQNASLAKAK
;
A
#
# COMPACT_ATOMS: atom_id res chain seq x y z
N MET A 1 -8.55 18.40 2.74
CA MET A 1 -8.42 18.34 1.27
C MET A 1 -7.28 17.39 0.87
N LEU A 2 -7.34 16.14 1.35
CA LEU A 2 -6.46 15.02 0.94
C LEU A 2 -7.30 13.78 0.57
N HIS A 3 -8.46 13.60 1.23
CA HIS A 3 -9.48 12.59 0.91
C HIS A 3 -10.26 12.84 -0.39
N ALA A 4 -9.78 13.74 -1.26
CA ALA A 4 -10.43 13.93 -2.55
C ALA A 4 -9.98 12.79 -3.48
N HIS A 5 -10.93 11.93 -3.81
CA HIS A 5 -10.69 10.75 -4.64
C HIS A 5 -10.06 11.09 -5.98
N ASN A 6 -9.03 10.32 -6.36
CA ASN A 6 -8.19 10.47 -7.54
C ASN A 6 -7.35 11.77 -7.62
N VAL A 7 -7.14 12.46 -6.49
CA VAL A 7 -6.13 13.54 -6.39
C VAL A 7 -4.84 13.01 -5.76
N ILE A 8 -4.97 12.43 -4.57
CA ILE A 8 -3.90 11.67 -3.88
C ILE A 8 -4.53 10.37 -3.37
N GLU A 9 -5.71 10.45 -2.74
CA GLU A 9 -6.52 9.27 -2.40
C GLU A 9 -6.90 8.46 -3.65
N HIS A 10 -6.86 7.14 -3.53
CA HIS A 10 -7.05 6.19 -4.62
C HIS A 10 -7.67 4.87 -4.10
N ASP A 11 -8.22 4.09 -5.02
CA ASP A 11 -8.71 2.73 -4.75
C ASP A 11 -7.58 1.80 -4.26
N GLY A 12 -7.98 0.77 -3.51
CA GLY A 12 -7.07 -0.26 -2.99
C GLY A 12 -6.10 0.28 -1.96
N SER A 13 -6.54 1.25 -1.15
CA SER A 13 -5.80 1.78 -0.01
C SER A 13 -5.50 0.68 1.01
N LEU A 14 -4.31 0.70 1.62
CA LEU A 14 -3.85 -0.38 2.51
C LEU A 14 -4.71 -0.62 3.76
N SER A 15 -5.52 0.36 4.16
CA SER A 15 -6.22 0.37 5.47
C SER A 15 -7.51 1.17 5.46
N ARG A 16 -7.99 1.59 4.29
CA ARG A 16 -9.19 2.42 4.12
C ARG A 16 -10.05 1.75 3.05
N LYS A 17 -11.37 1.73 3.26
CA LYS A 17 -12.29 1.27 2.23
C LYS A 17 -12.24 2.22 1.03
N ASP A 18 -12.43 1.67 -0.17
CA ASP A 18 -12.59 2.49 -1.37
C ASP A 18 -13.77 3.46 -1.21
N ALA A 19 -13.66 4.64 -1.81
CA ALA A 19 -14.61 5.75 -1.62
C ALA A 19 -16.06 5.40 -2.01
N ILE A 20 -16.27 4.39 -2.87
CA ILE A 20 -17.61 3.89 -3.21
C ILE A 20 -18.33 3.25 -2.02
N PHE A 21 -17.58 2.70 -1.06
CA PHE A 21 -18.12 2.07 0.15
C PHE A 21 -18.12 3.04 1.33
N ASP A 22 -17.06 3.82 1.50
CA ASP A 22 -16.95 4.85 2.55
C ASP A 22 -15.97 5.96 2.15
N SER A 23 -16.50 7.15 1.85
CA SER A 23 -15.71 8.31 1.46
C SER A 23 -15.21 9.15 2.64
N THR A 24 -15.51 8.76 3.89
CA THR A 24 -15.05 9.46 5.09
C THR A 24 -13.60 9.11 5.47
N ASN A 25 -13.03 8.09 4.79
CA ASN A 25 -11.63 7.67 4.88
C ASN A 25 -11.13 7.30 6.31
N PRO A 26 -11.93 6.60 7.16
CA PRO A 26 -11.48 6.15 8.47
C PRO A 26 -10.55 4.94 8.32
N PHE A 27 -9.71 4.69 9.32
CA PHE A 27 -9.03 3.40 9.43
C PHE A 27 -10.07 2.26 9.48
N ASP A 28 -9.89 1.26 8.63
CA ASP A 28 -10.72 0.06 8.55
C ASP A 28 -9.89 -1.19 8.85
N VAL A 29 -10.29 -1.89 9.91
CA VAL A 29 -9.57 -3.06 10.44
C VAL A 29 -9.55 -4.19 9.41
N GLU A 30 -10.68 -4.49 8.77
CA GLU A 30 -10.78 -5.62 7.83
C GLU A 30 -9.91 -5.39 6.59
N THR A 31 -9.91 -4.17 6.05
CA THR A 31 -9.07 -3.78 4.92
C THR A 31 -7.59 -3.93 5.27
N PHE A 32 -7.18 -3.41 6.44
CA PHE A 32 -5.80 -3.50 6.87
C PHE A 32 -5.36 -4.92 7.19
N ASP A 33 -6.22 -5.72 7.84
CA ASP A 33 -5.95 -7.12 8.14
C ASP A 33 -5.79 -7.94 6.85
N ASN A 34 -6.54 -7.63 5.77
CA ASN A 34 -6.32 -8.26 4.47
C ASN A 34 -4.90 -8.00 3.93
N PHE A 35 -4.44 -6.74 3.96
CA PHE A 35 -3.07 -6.39 3.56
C PHE A 35 -2.01 -7.13 4.39
N VAL A 36 -2.16 -7.10 5.73
CA VAL A 36 -1.23 -7.73 6.67
C VAL A 36 -1.20 -9.25 6.53
N SER A 37 -2.32 -9.89 6.14
CA SER A 37 -2.40 -11.34 5.97
C SER A 37 -1.36 -11.91 5.00
N TYR A 38 -0.94 -11.10 4.01
CA TYR A 38 0.06 -11.48 3.01
C TYR A 38 1.50 -11.53 3.54
N PHE A 39 1.76 -11.09 4.77
CA PHE A 39 3.05 -11.25 5.44
C PHE A 39 3.20 -12.60 6.14
N GLY A 40 2.13 -13.38 6.29
CA GLY A 40 2.16 -14.64 7.05
C GLY A 40 2.55 -14.43 8.51
N ASP A 41 3.52 -15.19 9.01
CA ASP A 41 4.05 -15.11 10.38
C ASP A 41 5.36 -14.28 10.47
N GLU A 42 5.78 -13.62 9.39
CA GLU A 42 7.05 -12.90 9.34
C GLU A 42 7.00 -11.61 10.18
N GLU A 43 8.06 -11.39 10.98
CA GLU A 43 8.23 -10.18 11.80
C GLU A 43 8.96 -9.05 11.06
N ALA A 44 9.76 -9.40 10.03
CA ALA A 44 10.47 -8.47 9.19
C ALA A 44 9.83 -8.44 7.79
N ILE A 45 9.55 -7.25 7.28
CA ILE A 45 8.91 -7.04 5.98
C ILE A 45 9.96 -6.48 5.01
N ASN A 46 10.32 -7.25 3.99
CA ASN A 46 11.25 -6.83 2.94
C ASN A 46 10.48 -6.40 1.68
N ILE A 47 11.22 -5.94 0.68
CA ILE A 47 10.67 -5.46 -0.60
C ILE A 47 9.78 -6.51 -1.28
N THR A 48 10.23 -7.77 -1.36
CA THR A 48 9.46 -8.84 -2.03
C THR A 48 8.12 -9.07 -1.33
N MET A 49 8.13 -9.10 0.00
CA MET A 49 6.93 -9.32 0.81
C MET A 49 5.94 -8.19 0.66
N ILE A 50 6.37 -6.93 0.76
CA ILE A 50 5.46 -5.79 0.63
C ILE A 50 4.95 -5.63 -0.81
N ALA A 51 5.75 -5.97 -1.82
CA ALA A 51 5.33 -5.99 -3.22
C ALA A 51 4.21 -7.02 -3.45
N ASN A 52 4.39 -8.24 -2.93
CA ASN A 52 3.37 -9.28 -2.97
C ASN A 52 2.09 -8.86 -2.23
N ALA A 53 2.23 -8.37 -1.00
CA ALA A 53 1.11 -7.94 -0.17
C ALA A 53 0.31 -6.81 -0.83
N ARG A 54 0.99 -5.78 -1.34
CA ARG A 54 0.34 -4.64 -2.00
C ARG A 54 -0.45 -5.08 -3.22
N ALA A 55 0.15 -5.88 -4.10
CA ALA A 55 -0.47 -6.31 -5.36
C ALA A 55 -1.68 -7.20 -5.10
N ARG A 56 -1.54 -8.22 -4.25
CA ARG A 56 -2.65 -9.15 -3.93
C ARG A 56 -3.77 -8.46 -3.17
N HIS A 57 -3.45 -7.58 -2.23
CA HIS A 57 -4.44 -6.74 -1.57
C HIS A 57 -5.24 -5.88 -2.58
N ALA A 58 -4.56 -5.23 -3.54
CA ALA A 58 -5.24 -4.47 -4.59
C ALA A 58 -6.17 -5.36 -5.42
N PHE A 59 -5.72 -6.56 -5.74
CA PHE A 59 -6.51 -7.53 -6.48
C PHE A 59 -7.77 -7.92 -5.72
N ASP A 60 -7.69 -8.24 -4.42
CA ASP A 60 -8.87 -8.57 -3.62
C ASP A 60 -9.88 -7.42 -3.57
N MET A 61 -9.41 -6.19 -3.40
CA MET A 61 -10.25 -4.99 -3.41
C MET A 61 -10.93 -4.81 -4.78
N SER A 62 -10.24 -5.14 -5.87
CA SER A 62 -10.79 -5.11 -7.23
C SER A 62 -11.91 -6.13 -7.47
N LEU A 63 -11.95 -7.23 -6.73
CA LEU A 63 -13.00 -8.24 -6.85
C LEU A 63 -14.33 -7.77 -6.24
N ILE A 64 -14.29 -6.83 -5.30
CA ILE A 64 -15.47 -6.32 -4.62
C ILE A 64 -15.92 -4.94 -5.14
N ASN A 65 -15.01 -4.11 -5.65
CA ASN A 65 -15.32 -2.80 -6.21
C ASN A 65 -15.50 -2.88 -7.75
N PRO A 66 -16.73 -2.79 -8.29
CA PRO A 66 -16.96 -2.88 -9.74
C PRO A 66 -16.39 -1.69 -10.53
N ASN A 67 -16.06 -0.59 -9.83
CA ASN A 67 -15.47 0.61 -10.40
C ASN A 67 -13.97 0.73 -10.10
N PHE A 68 -13.34 -0.32 -9.56
CA PHE A 68 -11.94 -0.30 -9.15
C PHE A 68 -11.01 0.13 -10.29
N SER A 69 -10.14 1.09 -10.00
CA SER A 69 -9.21 1.64 -10.97
C SER A 69 -7.84 1.92 -10.38
N ILE A 70 -6.81 1.40 -11.04
CA ILE A 70 -5.42 1.84 -10.84
C ILE A 70 -4.82 2.06 -12.22
N THR A 71 -4.44 3.30 -12.50
CA THR A 71 -3.78 3.69 -13.75
C THR A 71 -2.27 3.65 -13.62
N ASP A 72 -1.55 3.57 -14.75
CA ASP A 72 -0.07 3.59 -14.76
C ASP A 72 0.50 4.83 -14.04
N ALA A 73 -0.17 5.98 -14.15
CA ALA A 73 0.24 7.21 -13.50
C ALA A 73 0.12 7.19 -11.97
N GLN A 74 -0.72 6.29 -11.41
CA GLN A 74 -0.91 6.14 -9.98
C GLN A 74 0.09 5.15 -9.35
N ILE A 75 0.71 4.26 -10.14
CA ILE A 75 1.63 3.23 -9.63
C ILE A 75 2.72 3.83 -8.73
N PRO A 76 3.43 4.91 -9.11
CA PRO A 76 4.50 5.45 -8.27
C PRO A 76 4.00 5.99 -6.92
N VAL A 77 2.78 6.54 -6.86
CA VAL A 77 2.17 7.04 -5.62
C VAL A 77 1.81 5.86 -4.73
N ILE A 78 1.05 4.91 -5.29
CA ILE A 78 0.58 3.70 -4.62
C ILE A 78 1.73 2.87 -4.04
N VAL A 79 2.78 2.67 -4.84
CA VAL A 79 3.97 1.93 -4.43
C VAL A 79 4.85 2.78 -3.50
N GLY A 80 4.88 4.10 -3.71
CA GLY A 80 5.60 5.06 -2.86
C GLY A 80 5.17 5.00 -1.40
N GLU A 81 3.87 4.84 -1.13
CA GLU A 81 3.36 4.64 0.23
C GLU A 81 3.99 3.41 0.90
N ASN A 82 4.14 2.31 0.17
CA ASN A 82 4.76 1.07 0.66
C ASN A 82 6.27 1.24 0.86
N ALA A 83 6.93 1.96 -0.04
CA ALA A 83 8.35 2.30 0.11
C ALA A 83 8.60 3.13 1.39
N PHE A 84 7.71 4.08 1.70
CA PHE A 84 7.77 4.82 2.96
C PHE A 84 7.59 3.91 4.18
N LEU A 85 6.73 2.89 4.13
CA LEU A 85 6.59 1.94 5.24
C LEU A 85 7.91 1.19 5.52
N LEU A 86 8.60 0.75 4.46
CA LEU A 86 9.91 0.11 4.58
C LEU A 86 10.98 1.05 5.15
N ALA A 87 11.00 2.31 4.68
CA ALA A 87 11.99 3.30 5.08
C ALA A 87 11.75 3.88 6.49
N ILE A 88 10.50 4.06 6.92
CA ILE A 88 10.13 4.66 8.21
C ILE A 88 10.22 3.64 9.34
N PHE A 89 9.74 2.42 9.12
CA PHE A 89 9.70 1.36 10.15
C PHE A 89 10.85 0.36 10.04
N GLY A 90 11.77 0.61 9.12
CA GLY A 90 13.02 -0.08 8.92
C GLY A 90 14.15 0.93 8.77
N ASP A 91 14.82 0.89 7.63
CA ASP A 91 15.92 1.77 7.26
C ASP A 91 15.86 2.05 5.75
N PRO A 92 16.09 3.28 5.27
CA PRO A 92 15.98 3.61 3.85
C PRO A 92 17.05 2.96 2.96
N ASP A 93 18.21 2.57 3.50
CA ASP A 93 19.28 1.90 2.74
C ASP A 93 19.07 0.38 2.70
N VAL A 94 18.40 -0.19 3.71
CA VAL A 94 18.15 -1.64 3.84
C VAL A 94 16.77 -2.05 3.31
N ALA A 95 15.76 -1.20 3.47
CA ALA A 95 14.37 -1.41 3.08
C ALA A 95 13.74 -2.70 3.67
N VAL A 96 13.99 -2.95 4.95
CA VAL A 96 13.36 -4.03 5.74
C VAL A 96 12.71 -3.43 6.98
N ALA A 97 11.38 -3.41 7.02
CA ALA A 97 10.60 -2.86 8.13
C ALA A 97 10.34 -3.88 9.24
N ASN A 98 10.24 -3.39 10.47
CA ASN A 98 9.67 -4.13 11.59
C ASN A 98 8.14 -4.12 11.50
N ARG A 99 7.53 -5.29 11.35
CA ARG A 99 6.07 -5.44 11.21
C ARG A 99 5.30 -4.89 12.40
N THR A 100 5.78 -5.12 13.63
CA THR A 100 5.13 -4.64 14.85
C THR A 100 5.02 -3.12 14.85
N PHE A 101 6.06 -2.42 14.36
CA PHE A 101 6.02 -0.96 14.25
C PHE A 101 5.02 -0.48 13.21
N LEU A 102 5.02 -1.11 12.03
CA LEU A 102 4.07 -0.81 10.95
C LEU A 102 2.62 -1.01 11.42
N GLU A 103 2.30 -2.18 11.97
CA GLU A 103 0.93 -2.48 12.43
C GLU A 103 0.49 -1.56 13.55
N TYR A 104 1.37 -1.29 14.52
CA TYR A 104 1.07 -0.34 15.57
C TYR A 104 0.73 1.04 14.99
N PHE A 105 1.50 1.52 14.02
CA PHE A 105 1.28 2.84 13.42
C PHE A 105 -0.10 2.94 12.76
N PHE A 106 -0.50 1.95 11.95
CA PHE A 106 -1.81 1.97 11.31
C PHE A 106 -2.96 1.88 12.31
N ARG A 107 -2.85 0.98 13.30
CA ARG A 107 -3.93 0.73 14.26
C ARG A 107 -4.11 1.85 15.29
N ASN A 108 -3.06 2.63 15.55
CA ASN A 108 -3.07 3.68 16.58
C ASN A 108 -2.94 5.10 16.02
N GLU A 109 -2.63 5.24 14.72
CA GLU A 109 -2.25 6.51 14.08
C GLU A 109 -1.18 7.28 14.89
N ARG A 110 -0.24 6.53 15.48
CA ARG A 110 0.78 7.01 16.42
C ARG A 110 2.10 6.28 16.19
N PHE A 111 3.23 6.98 16.33
CA PHE A 111 4.54 6.34 16.24
C PHE A 111 4.78 5.35 17.40
N PRO A 112 5.37 4.17 17.15
CA PRO A 112 5.59 3.10 18.13
C PRO A 112 6.80 3.35 19.05
N VAL A 113 6.93 4.57 19.59
CA VAL A 113 8.05 4.96 20.47
C VAL A 113 8.12 4.10 21.75
N GLU A 114 6.97 3.68 22.27
CA GLU A 114 6.87 2.79 23.44
C GLU A 114 7.34 1.36 23.15
N LEU A 115 7.43 0.99 21.87
CA LEU A 115 7.97 -0.29 21.40
C LEU A 115 9.46 -0.16 20.99
N GLY A 116 10.06 1.01 21.17
CA GLY A 116 11.46 1.27 20.87
C GLY A 116 11.74 1.85 19.48
N TRP A 117 10.71 2.27 18.73
CA TRP A 117 10.94 2.98 17.47
C TRP A 117 11.50 4.38 17.71
N SER A 118 12.45 4.78 16.87
CA SER A 118 12.95 6.14 16.74
C SER A 118 13.14 6.48 15.25
N PRO A 119 13.12 7.77 14.88
CA PRO A 119 13.49 8.17 13.52
C PRO A 119 14.89 7.69 13.15
N ASN A 120 15.08 7.36 11.87
CA ASN A 120 16.40 7.01 11.33
C ASN A 120 17.33 8.23 11.32
N GLU A 121 18.63 8.00 11.53
CA GLU A 121 19.66 9.02 11.37
C GLU A 121 19.89 9.34 9.88
N THR A 122 19.72 8.35 9.01
CA THR A 122 19.75 8.49 7.55
C THR A 122 18.46 9.17 7.05
N PRO A 123 18.56 10.31 6.35
CA PRO A 123 17.41 10.92 5.69
C PRO A 123 16.79 10.01 4.63
N ILE A 124 15.46 10.06 4.49
CA ILE A 124 14.74 9.37 3.41
C ILE A 124 14.76 10.30 2.18
N ASP A 125 15.72 10.09 1.28
CA ASP A 125 15.93 10.90 0.07
C ASP A 125 15.82 10.05 -1.21
N GLU A 126 16.90 9.98 -2.00
CA GLU A 126 16.93 9.30 -3.31
C GLU A 126 16.72 7.79 -3.22
N GLN A 127 17.01 7.18 -2.07
CA GLN A 127 16.80 5.76 -1.81
C GLN A 127 15.35 5.35 -2.01
N LEU A 128 14.41 6.25 -1.68
CA LEU A 128 12.97 5.96 -1.82
C LEU A 128 12.61 5.62 -3.27
N GLY A 129 13.20 6.32 -4.24
CA GLY A 129 12.99 6.03 -5.66
C GLY A 129 13.47 4.63 -6.04
N THR A 130 14.61 4.20 -5.49
CA THR A 130 15.15 2.85 -5.68
C THR A 130 14.25 1.77 -5.07
N ILE A 131 13.72 2.01 -3.86
CA ILE A 131 12.77 1.11 -3.22
C ILE A 131 11.49 1.00 -4.06
N VAL A 132 10.95 2.11 -4.56
CA VAL A 132 9.76 2.12 -5.43
C VAL A 132 9.99 1.26 -6.68
N GLN A 133 11.10 1.47 -7.39
CA GLN A 133 11.41 0.67 -8.58
C GLN A 133 11.57 -0.81 -8.25
N SER A 134 12.13 -1.11 -7.08
CA SER A 134 12.32 -2.49 -6.62
C SER A 134 10.98 -3.16 -6.26
N ILE A 135 10.05 -2.44 -5.63
CA ILE A 135 8.70 -2.96 -5.36
C ILE A 135 7.96 -3.23 -6.67
N ILE A 136 8.03 -2.31 -7.65
CA ILE A 136 7.42 -2.51 -8.98
C ILE A 136 8.03 -3.75 -9.66
N ALA A 137 9.36 -3.86 -9.68
CA ALA A 137 10.05 -4.97 -10.34
C ALA A 137 9.81 -6.33 -9.67
N GLN A 138 9.54 -6.35 -8.36
CA GLN A 138 9.27 -7.56 -7.58
C GLN A 138 7.79 -7.83 -7.35
N SER A 139 6.90 -7.02 -7.94
CA SER A 139 5.47 -7.28 -7.88
C SER A 139 5.15 -8.60 -8.59
N PRO A 140 4.26 -9.42 -8.02
CA PRO A 140 3.98 -10.77 -8.51
C PRO A 140 3.39 -10.73 -9.93
N ALA A 141 3.97 -11.50 -10.85
CA ALA A 141 3.58 -11.49 -12.26
C ALA A 141 2.19 -12.09 -12.54
N ASP A 142 1.62 -12.85 -11.59
CA ASP A 142 0.27 -13.41 -11.65
C ASP A 142 -0.83 -12.39 -11.28
N VAL A 143 -0.45 -11.18 -10.86
CA VAL A 143 -1.38 -10.12 -10.46
C VAL A 143 -1.07 -8.83 -11.22
N PRO A 144 -2.08 -8.16 -11.83
CA PRO A 144 -1.82 -6.91 -12.53
C PRO A 144 -1.51 -5.77 -11.55
N LEU A 145 -0.67 -4.82 -11.98
CA LEU A 145 -0.42 -3.57 -11.26
C LEU A 145 -1.41 -2.47 -11.62
N THR A 146 -2.11 -2.61 -12.76
CA THR A 146 -3.15 -1.69 -13.20
C THR A 146 -4.48 -2.39 -13.31
N PHE A 147 -5.54 -1.63 -13.08
CA PHE A 147 -6.89 -2.12 -13.09
C PHE A 147 -7.76 -1.10 -13.83
N THR A 148 -8.59 -1.60 -14.74
CA THR A 148 -9.58 -0.80 -15.44
C THR A 148 -10.96 -1.17 -14.91
N PRO A 149 -11.84 -0.19 -14.63
CA PRO A 149 -13.20 -0.45 -14.15
C PRO A 149 -13.94 -1.46 -15.04
N GLN A 150 -14.61 -2.44 -14.43
CA GLN A 150 -15.37 -3.46 -15.18
C GLN A 150 -16.44 -2.79 -16.08
N ASN A 151 -17.07 -1.72 -15.58
CA ASN A 151 -18.06 -0.93 -16.30
C ASN A 151 -17.48 -0.14 -17.50
N ALA A 152 -16.18 0.17 -17.50
CA ALA A 152 -15.52 0.81 -18.64
C ALA A 152 -15.31 -0.16 -19.82
N SER A 153 -15.24 -1.48 -19.55
CA SER A 153 -15.15 -2.51 -20.60
C SER A 153 -16.48 -2.67 -21.37
N LEU A 154 -17.62 -2.53 -20.67
CA LEU A 154 -18.96 -2.63 -21.26
C LEU A 154 -19.31 -1.40 -22.12
N ALA A 155 -18.77 -0.23 -21.80
CA ALA A 155 -18.98 1.00 -22.57
C ALA A 155 -18.21 1.03 -23.90
N LYS A 156 -17.12 0.26 -24.04
CA LYS A 156 -16.36 0.13 -25.31
C LYS A 156 -16.91 -0.94 -26.26
N ALA A 157 -17.89 -1.73 -25.82
CA ALA A 157 -18.51 -2.80 -26.60
C ALA A 157 -19.82 -2.37 -27.30
N LYS A 158 -20.05 -1.07 -27.46
CA LYS A 158 -21.19 -0.50 -28.20
C LYS A 158 -20.73 0.40 -29.33
#